data_AF-A0A968XXV7-F1
#
_entry.id   AF-A0A968XXV7-F1
#
_cell.length_a   1.000
_cell.length_b   1.000
_cell.length_c   1.000
_cell.angle_alpha   90.00
_cell.angle_beta   90.00
_cell.angle_gamma   90.00
#
_symmetry.space_group_name_H-M   'P 1'
#
loop_
_entity.id
_entity.type
_entity.pdbx_description
1 polymer ?
#
loop_
_entity_poly.entity_id
_entity_poly.type
_entity_poly.pdbx_seq_one_letter_code
_entity_poly.pdbx_strand_id
1 'polypeptide(L)'
;MGRHAEAIVAYDLAINRSPQRAELWTNRGRSGERLGRLREAIADYEHALKLDATRYRLWQRHADLRYRQQRFGAALISYAQALAVQPLKEEEITSQCLFIASPGPYVQRYQAAFLSWIYAWKKR
;
A
#
# COMPACT_ATOMS: atom_id res chain seq x y z
N MET A 1 -3.49 21.26 -10.91
CA MET A 1 -2.52 20.20 -11.27
C MET A 1 -1.06 20.65 -11.14
N GLY A 2 -0.71 21.93 -11.39
CA GLY A 2 0.68 22.44 -11.30
C GLY A 2 1.40 22.18 -9.96
N ARG A 3 0.73 22.41 -8.82
CA ARG A 3 1.32 22.21 -7.48
C ARG A 3 1.85 20.80 -7.21
N HIS A 4 1.25 19.77 -7.80
CA HIS A 4 1.72 18.38 -7.60
C HIS A 4 2.91 18.04 -8.49
N ALA A 5 2.99 18.63 -9.69
CA ALA A 5 4.13 18.47 -10.58
C ALA A 5 5.36 19.19 -10.01
N GLU A 6 5.20 20.42 -9.53
CA GLU A 6 6.25 21.17 -8.84
C GLU A 6 6.73 20.46 -7.56
N ALA A 7 5.81 19.88 -6.79
CA ALA A 7 6.16 19.10 -5.61
C ALA A 7 7.02 17.87 -5.95
N ILE A 8 6.74 17.18 -7.07
CA ILE A 8 7.56 16.07 -7.53
C ILE A 8 8.99 16.53 -7.80
N VAL A 9 9.17 17.65 -8.52
CA VAL A 9 10.52 18.21 -8.78
C VAL A 9 11.24 18.54 -7.48
N ALA A 10 10.56 19.14 -6.51
CA ALA A 10 11.14 19.44 -5.20
C ALA A 10 11.53 18.16 -4.44
N TYR A 11 10.70 17.12 -4.48
CA TYR A 11 11.02 15.82 -3.88
C TYR A 11 12.17 15.11 -4.60
N ASP A 12 12.29 15.21 -5.92
CA ASP A 12 13.41 14.65 -6.69
C ASP A 12 14.74 15.27 -6.24
N LEU A 13 14.79 16.60 -6.10
CA LEU A 13 15.95 17.30 -5.56
C LEU A 13 16.27 16.86 -4.13
N ALA A 14 15.26 16.75 -3.27
CA ALA A 14 15.44 16.30 -1.90
C ALA A 14 15.92 14.84 -1.81
N ILE A 15 15.40 13.95 -2.65
CA ILE A 15 15.79 12.54 -2.73
C ILE A 15 17.25 12.43 -3.19
N ASN A 16 17.68 13.23 -4.16
CA ASN A 16 19.08 13.26 -4.60
C ASN A 16 20.05 13.66 -3.46
N ARG A 17 19.59 14.47 -2.50
CA ARG A 17 20.38 14.87 -1.33
C ARG A 17 20.27 13.89 -0.16
N SER A 18 19.14 13.20 -0.03
CA SER A 18 18.84 12.34 1.12
C SER A 18 17.99 11.13 0.71
N PRO A 19 18.56 10.17 -0.03
CA PRO A 19 17.79 9.08 -0.63
C PRO A 19 17.25 8.09 0.40
N GLN A 20 17.79 8.08 1.63
CA GLN A 20 17.39 7.16 2.69
C GLN A 20 16.16 7.62 3.49
N ARG A 21 15.58 8.78 3.15
CA ARG A 21 14.38 9.29 3.85
C ARG A 21 13.10 8.74 3.22
N ALA A 22 12.52 7.72 3.84
CA ALA A 22 11.26 7.09 3.40
C ALA A 22 10.10 8.09 3.17
N GLU A 23 10.06 9.18 3.94
CA GLU A 23 9.05 10.25 3.81
C GLU A 23 9.08 10.96 2.45
N LEU A 24 10.28 11.16 1.88
CA LEU A 24 10.43 11.87 0.61
C LEU A 24 9.81 11.05 -0.52
N TRP A 25 10.13 9.75 -0.57
CA TRP A 25 9.53 8.78 -1.49
C TRP A 25 8.01 8.69 -1.28
N THR A 26 7.55 8.61 -0.04
CA THR A 26 6.11 8.57 0.29
C THR A 26 5.35 9.80 -0.25
N ASN A 27 5.92 10.99 -0.09
CA ASN A 27 5.26 12.23 -0.48
C ASN A 27 5.34 12.47 -2.00
N ARG A 28 6.43 12.03 -2.65
CA ARG A 28 6.54 12.00 -4.10
C ARG A 28 5.51 11.05 -4.71
N GLY A 29 5.40 9.83 -4.18
CA GLY A 29 4.40 8.85 -4.62
C GLY A 29 2.97 9.37 -4.49
N ARG A 30 2.63 10.02 -3.36
CA ARG A 30 1.31 10.65 -3.16
C ARG A 30 1.03 11.77 -4.16
N SER A 31 2.04 12.55 -4.53
CA SER A 31 1.91 13.58 -5.55
C SER A 31 1.71 12.96 -6.93
N GLY A 32 2.41 11.86 -7.22
CA GLY A 32 2.23 11.04 -8.42
C GLY A 32 0.82 10.46 -8.54
N GLU A 33 0.25 9.91 -7.45
CA GLU A 33 -1.13 9.42 -7.42
C GLU A 33 -2.14 10.49 -7.84
N ARG A 34 -2.00 11.70 -7.29
CA ARG A 34 -2.90 12.83 -7.59
C ARG A 34 -2.80 13.31 -9.03
N LEU A 35 -1.70 13.01 -9.70
CA LEU A 35 -1.50 13.27 -11.13
C LEU A 35 -1.86 12.07 -12.01
N GLY A 36 -2.33 10.95 -11.44
CA GLY A 36 -2.63 9.73 -12.19
C GLY A 36 -1.41 8.91 -12.62
N ARG A 37 -0.21 9.28 -12.15
CA ARG A 37 1.06 8.57 -12.41
C ARG A 37 1.20 7.37 -11.48
N LEU A 38 0.31 6.39 -11.66
CA LEU A 38 0.13 5.28 -10.71
C LEU A 38 1.34 4.33 -10.69
N ARG A 39 2.03 4.13 -11.82
CA ARG A 39 3.18 3.21 -11.89
C ARG A 39 4.36 3.78 -11.10
N GLU A 40 4.65 5.06 -11.31
CA GLU A 40 5.69 5.80 -10.61
C GLU A 40 5.38 5.90 -9.11
N ALA A 41 4.12 6.17 -8.76
CA ALA A 41 3.70 6.18 -7.36
C ALA A 41 3.92 4.84 -6.66
N ILE A 42 3.62 3.72 -7.31
CA ILE A 42 3.88 2.38 -6.75
C ILE A 42 5.38 2.19 -6.52
N ALA A 43 6.23 2.51 -7.50
CA ALA A 43 7.68 2.39 -7.35
C ALA A 43 8.19 3.24 -6.17
N ASP A 44 7.68 4.46 -6.02
CA ASP A 44 8.01 5.33 -4.89
C ASP A 44 7.61 4.74 -3.54
N TYR A 45 6.41 4.16 -3.45
CA TYR A 45 6.00 3.48 -2.22
C TYR A 45 6.78 2.20 -1.95
N GLU A 46 7.17 1.44 -2.97
CA GLU A 46 8.05 0.29 -2.81
C GLU A 46 9.42 0.69 -2.27
N HIS A 47 9.98 1.81 -2.75
CA HIS A 47 11.21 2.37 -2.19
C HIS A 47 11.02 2.85 -0.75
N ALA A 48 9.92 3.55 -0.45
CA ALA A 48 9.60 3.97 0.91
C ALA A 48 9.47 2.78 1.86
N LEU A 49 8.80 1.70 1.43
CA LEU A 49 8.62 0.46 2.20
C LEU A 49 9.92 -0.31 2.41
N LYS A 50 10.87 -0.27 1.47
CA LYS A 50 12.22 -0.83 1.65
C LYS A 50 13.01 -0.09 2.74
N LEU A 51 12.79 1.22 2.88
CA LEU A 51 13.44 2.05 3.88
C LEU A 51 12.75 1.97 5.24
N ASP A 52 11.41 1.92 5.24
CA ASP A 52 10.59 1.83 6.43
C ASP A 52 9.32 1.01 6.17
N ALA A 53 9.41 -0.28 6.50
CA ALA A 53 8.30 -1.22 6.40
C ALA A 53 7.31 -1.13 7.58
N THR A 54 7.56 -0.29 8.59
CA THR A 54 6.75 -0.21 9.82
C THR A 54 5.57 0.76 9.71
N ARG A 55 5.31 1.28 8.51
CA ARG A 55 4.26 2.27 8.28
C ARG A 55 3.02 1.64 7.66
N TYR A 56 2.03 1.37 8.49
CA TYR A 56 0.71 0.85 8.09
C TYR A 56 0.13 1.55 6.84
N ARG A 57 0.09 2.90 6.85
CA ARG A 57 -0.48 3.70 5.76
C ARG A 57 0.23 3.52 4.42
N LEU A 58 1.52 3.19 4.43
CA LEU A 58 2.30 2.94 3.20
C LEU A 58 1.88 1.62 2.56
N TRP A 59 1.79 0.55 3.35
CA TRP A 59 1.28 -0.74 2.89
C TRP A 59 -0.16 -0.65 2.38
N GLN A 60 -1.02 0.11 3.06
CA GLN A 60 -2.40 0.35 2.62
C GLN A 60 -2.44 1.05 1.26
N ARG A 61 -1.71 2.17 1.08
CA ARG A 61 -1.68 2.90 -0.21
C ARG A 61 -1.12 2.05 -1.34
N HIS A 62 -0.07 1.30 -1.05
CA HIS A 62 0.54 0.38 -2.00
C HIS A 62 -0.44 -0.73 -2.42
N ALA A 63 -1.25 -1.24 -1.49
CA ALA A 63 -2.30 -2.20 -1.78
C ALA A 63 -3.43 -1.60 -2.64
N ASP A 64 -3.93 -0.42 -2.28
CA ASP A 64 -4.97 0.30 -3.03
C ASP A 64 -4.56 0.52 -4.49
N LEU A 65 -3.31 0.91 -4.73
CA LEU A 65 -2.81 1.15 -6.09
C LEU A 65 -2.69 -0.13 -6.91
N ARG A 66 -2.27 -1.24 -6.30
CA ARG A 66 -2.23 -2.55 -6.96
C ARG A 66 -3.64 -3.09 -7.23
N TYR A 67 -4.59 -2.80 -6.34
CA TYR A 67 -6.00 -3.10 -6.56
C TYR A 67 -6.54 -2.34 -7.78
N ARG A 68 -6.23 -1.04 -7.90
CA ARG A 68 -6.58 -0.23 -9.09
C ARG A 68 -5.95 -0.74 -10.38
N GLN A 69 -4.81 -1.43 -10.30
CA GLN A 69 -4.19 -2.14 -11.42
C GLN A 69 -4.80 -3.53 -11.70
N GLN A 70 -5.87 -3.92 -11.00
CA GLN A 70 -6.49 -5.25 -11.05
C GLN A 70 -5.53 -6.39 -10.60
N ARG A 71 -4.45 -6.06 -9.89
CA ARG A 71 -3.50 -7.03 -9.33
C ARG A 71 -3.93 -7.45 -7.93
N PHE A 72 -5.09 -8.09 -7.84
CA PHE A 72 -5.76 -8.42 -6.57
C PHE A 72 -4.89 -9.26 -5.61
N GLY A 73 -4.18 -10.26 -6.11
CA GLY A 73 -3.28 -11.07 -5.27
C GLY A 73 -2.13 -10.26 -4.65
N ALA A 74 -1.53 -9.35 -5.42
CA ALA A 74 -0.47 -8.48 -4.92
C ALA A 74 -0.99 -7.40 -3.95
N ALA A 75 -2.23 -6.95 -4.15
CA ALA A 75 -2.92 -6.06 -3.23
C ALA A 75 -3.19 -6.76 -1.89
N LEU A 76 -3.71 -8.00 -1.90
CA LEU A 76 -3.94 -8.81 -0.70
C LEU A 76 -2.68 -8.99 0.14
N ILE A 77 -1.55 -9.33 -0.48
CA ILE A 77 -0.26 -9.45 0.22
C ILE A 77 0.11 -8.11 0.88
N SER A 78 -0.14 -6.99 0.21
CA SER A 78 0.20 -5.67 0.75
C SER A 78 -0.71 -5.27 1.92
N TYR A 79 -2.02 -5.59 1.85
CA TYR A 79 -2.93 -5.42 2.99
C TYR A 79 -2.56 -6.33 4.17
N ALA A 80 -2.16 -7.57 3.91
CA ALA A 80 -1.67 -8.48 4.93
C ALA A 80 -0.48 -7.89 5.70
N GLN A 81 0.48 -7.32 4.98
CA GLN A 81 1.64 -6.63 5.57
C GLN A 81 1.23 -5.40 6.37
N ALA A 82 0.23 -4.63 5.90
CA ALA A 82 -0.32 -3.51 6.66
C ALA A 82 -0.83 -3.99 8.03
N LEU A 83 -1.63 -5.05 8.06
CA LEU A 83 -2.19 -5.61 9.30
C LEU A 83 -1.13 -6.21 10.22
N ALA A 84 -0.06 -6.78 9.68
CA ALA A 84 1.06 -7.28 10.48
C ALA A 84 1.78 -6.16 11.24
N VAL A 85 1.87 -4.96 10.62
CA VAL A 85 2.52 -3.78 11.19
C VAL A 85 1.65 -3.12 12.26
N GLN A 86 0.39 -2.89 11.94
CA GLN A 86 -0.57 -2.34 12.88
C GLN A 86 -1.85 -3.16 12.79
N PRO A 87 -2.10 -4.03 13.78
CA PRO A 87 -3.35 -4.75 13.82
C PRO A 87 -4.47 -3.76 14.11
N LEU A 88 -5.37 -3.63 13.15
CA LEU A 88 -6.56 -2.80 13.25
C LEU A 88 -7.66 -3.52 14.04
N LYS A 89 -8.70 -2.77 14.41
CA LYS A 89 -9.94 -3.36 14.92
C LYS A 89 -10.55 -4.29 13.86
N GLU A 90 -11.22 -5.34 14.33
CA GLU A 90 -11.79 -6.40 13.50
C GLU A 90 -12.72 -5.88 12.39
N GLU A 91 -13.42 -4.76 12.63
CA GLU A 91 -14.31 -4.07 11.68
C GLU A 91 -13.58 -3.45 10.47
N GLU A 92 -12.40 -2.86 10.69
CA GLU A 92 -11.60 -2.25 9.63
C GLU A 92 -10.95 -3.33 8.75
N ILE A 93 -10.51 -4.43 9.40
CA ILE A 93 -9.98 -5.63 8.73
C ILE A 93 -11.06 -6.27 7.85
N THR A 94 -12.25 -6.51 8.41
CA THR A 94 -13.37 -7.12 7.69
C THR A 94 -13.87 -6.22 6.56
N SER A 95 -13.96 -4.90 6.77
CA SER A 95 -14.34 -3.95 5.71
C SER A 95 -13.34 -3.95 4.55
N GLN A 96 -12.04 -3.98 4.83
CA GLN A 96 -11.01 -4.10 3.80
C GLN A 96 -11.08 -5.48 3.11
N CYS A 97 -11.19 -6.57 3.86
CA CYS A 97 -11.30 -7.93 3.32
C CYS A 97 -12.54 -8.10 2.42
N LEU A 98 -13.68 -7.60 2.85
CA LEU A 98 -14.95 -7.68 2.13
C LEU A 98 -14.90 -6.84 0.84
N PHE A 99 -14.27 -5.67 0.89
CA PHE A 99 -14.01 -4.84 -0.29
C PHE A 99 -13.13 -5.55 -1.32
N ILE A 100 -12.06 -6.23 -0.87
CA ILE A 100 -11.11 -6.94 -1.75
C ILE A 100 -11.70 -8.26 -2.29
N ALA A 101 -12.61 -8.90 -1.54
CA ALA A 101 -13.31 -10.12 -1.95
C ALA A 101 -14.39 -9.91 -3.02
N SER A 102 -14.70 -8.66 -3.38
CA SER A 102 -15.90 -8.34 -4.16
C SER A 102 -15.77 -8.33 -5.70
N PRO A 103 -14.61 -8.56 -6.36
CA PRO A 103 -14.66 -8.88 -7.79
C PRO A 103 -13.95 -10.20 -8.12
N GLY A 104 -14.68 -11.31 -7.96
CA GLY A 104 -14.49 -12.50 -8.79
C GLY A 104 -14.09 -13.81 -8.06
N PRO A 105 -14.31 -14.97 -8.72
CA PRO A 105 -14.21 -16.31 -8.13
C PRO A 105 -12.79 -16.71 -7.67
N TYR A 106 -11.77 -15.94 -8.05
CA TYR A 106 -10.38 -16.19 -7.64
C TYR A 106 -10.10 -15.82 -6.18
N VAL A 107 -10.91 -14.96 -5.56
CA VAL A 107 -10.63 -14.47 -4.20
C VAL A 107 -11.01 -15.49 -3.12
N GLN A 108 -12.03 -16.34 -3.33
CA GLN A 108 -12.43 -17.36 -2.33
C GLN A 108 -11.26 -18.25 -1.88
N ARG A 109 -10.34 -18.56 -2.80
CA ARG A 109 -9.18 -19.41 -2.54
C ARG A 109 -8.12 -18.72 -1.67
N TYR A 110 -7.95 -17.41 -1.82
CA TYR A 110 -7.03 -16.60 -0.99
C TYR A 110 -7.69 -16.13 0.30
N GLN A 111 -9.01 -15.96 0.32
CA GLN A 111 -9.80 -15.53 1.47
C GLN A 111 -9.75 -16.57 2.58
N ALA A 112 -9.85 -17.87 2.28
CA ALA A 112 -9.73 -18.93 3.29
C ALA A 112 -8.32 -18.94 3.92
N ALA A 113 -7.26 -18.88 3.11
CA ALA A 113 -5.88 -18.84 3.61
C ALA A 113 -5.61 -17.56 4.44
N PHE A 114 -6.16 -16.43 4.01
CA PHE A 114 -6.01 -15.15 4.71
C PHE A 114 -6.81 -15.08 6.00
N LEU A 115 -8.05 -15.59 6.01
CA LEU A 115 -8.86 -15.72 7.23
C LEU A 115 -8.22 -16.71 8.21
N SER A 116 -7.70 -17.85 7.73
CA SER A 116 -6.93 -18.79 8.56
C SER A 116 -5.67 -18.13 9.13
N TRP A 117 -4.98 -17.29 8.37
CA TRP A 117 -3.82 -16.54 8.84
C TRP A 117 -4.19 -15.47 9.88
N ILE A 118 -5.25 -14.68 9.67
CA ILE A 118 -5.78 -13.73 10.65
C ILE A 118 -6.18 -14.45 11.94
N TYR A 119 -6.88 -15.59 11.82
CA TYR A 119 -7.34 -16.37 12.96
C TYR A 119 -6.17 -17.02 13.74
N ALA A 120 -5.13 -17.47 13.04
CA ALA A 120 -3.90 -17.96 13.65
C ALA A 120 -3.10 -16.84 14.33
N TRP A 121 -3.07 -15.65 13.74
CA TRP A 121 -2.44 -14.46 14.32
C TRP A 121 -3.15 -14.00 15.60
N LYS A 122 -4.49 -14.04 15.64
CA LYS A 122 -5.31 -13.67 16.82
C LYS A 122 -5.18 -14.65 18.01
N LYS A 123 -4.68 -15.87 17.77
CA LYS A 123 -4.49 -16.92 18.81
C LYS A 123 -3.08 -16.94 19.43
N ARG A 124 -2.18 -16.07 18.97
CA ARG A 124 -0.87 -15.81 19.60
C ARG A 124 -0.96 -14.59 20.49
#